data_AF-A0A662SR57-F1
#
_entry.id   AF-A0A662SR57-F1
#
_cell.length_a   1.000
_cell.length_b   1.000
_cell.length_c   1.000
_cell.angle_alpha   90.00
_cell.angle_beta   90.00
_cell.angle_gamma   90.00
#
_symmetry.space_group_name_H-M   'P 1'
#
loop_
_entity.id
_entity.type
_entity.pdbx_description
1 polymer ?
#
loop_
_entity_poly.entity_id
_entity_poly.type
_entity_poly.pdbx_seq_one_letter_code
_entity_poly.pdbx_strand_id
1 'polypeptide(L)'
;MTAVSTGARVELVERGDLEGLKLVDDPIYIGVHPASGWPLPLDPRAVDYHIAVVGATGSGKSHLVRLLAAALAKQGRSVVVFDHTGLDYVEQLSHLGRVIRDTEVFPELSSIAEVIVQEVFRDDKLMDDVEIALYTYVASEGDLGRAEALLDSIGLVEYSKRGVRASFNPSWDAWSKEPSEVEWSGIKFQEVLDTVMLRVGRHASTRARARFRLMKSGLDLSKLGGREVKAEEIVDRALEGGVTVVDISTEPMPVRYSIVRSVVSGLLRRAEMERRRVDTAIVVDEAQIYAAKGQPTAGVLADVARRGRKWGLGLVLASQRWVADLDPGIRANVNSVVFSSLQASTDLEDIGRVVSVSAVDVDVLGTGDFYVCGLLSPFRRPILVHTFSKLEDAYAGRGA
;
A
#
# COMPACT_ATOMS: atom_id res chain seq x y z
N MET A 1 -28.66 27.41 -5.04
CA MET A 1 -27.95 28.55 -5.66
C MET A 1 -28.65 29.81 -5.21
N THR A 2 -27.95 30.75 -4.59
CA THR A 2 -28.44 32.12 -4.46
C THR A 2 -28.33 32.72 -5.86
N ALA A 3 -29.46 33.00 -6.51
CA ALA A 3 -29.45 33.65 -7.81
C ALA A 3 -28.86 35.06 -7.62
N VAL A 4 -27.71 35.31 -8.24
CA VAL A 4 -27.11 36.64 -8.29
C VAL A 4 -27.82 37.41 -9.42
N SER A 5 -28.23 38.64 -9.16
CA SER A 5 -28.93 39.46 -10.15
C SER A 5 -28.03 39.75 -11.35
N THR A 6 -28.62 39.77 -12.54
CA THR A 6 -27.94 40.25 -13.75
C THR A 6 -27.48 41.70 -13.52
N GLY A 7 -26.19 41.97 -13.71
CA GLY A 7 -25.58 43.28 -13.45
C GLY A 7 -25.00 43.46 -12.04
N ALA A 8 -25.01 42.42 -11.19
CA ALA A 8 -24.26 42.46 -9.94
C ALA A 8 -22.76 42.66 -10.20
N ARG A 9 -22.12 43.52 -9.40
CA ARG A 9 -20.68 43.78 -9.49
C ARG A 9 -19.94 42.51 -9.06
N VAL A 10 -19.03 42.04 -9.92
CA VAL A 10 -18.10 40.95 -9.62
C VAL A 10 -16.76 41.59 -9.30
N GLU A 11 -16.24 41.29 -8.12
CA GLU A 11 -14.95 41.79 -7.65
C GLU A 11 -14.00 40.61 -7.44
N LEU A 12 -12.71 40.85 -7.63
CA LEU A 12 -11.68 39.87 -7.33
C LEU A 12 -11.55 39.75 -5.81
N VAL A 13 -11.57 38.53 -5.30
CA VAL A 13 -11.32 38.27 -3.87
C VAL A 13 -9.81 38.31 -3.62
N GLU A 14 -9.38 39.21 -2.75
CA GLU A 14 -7.99 39.34 -2.31
C GLU A 14 -7.73 38.56 -1.01
N ARG A 15 -6.46 38.38 -0.63
CA ARG A 15 -6.09 37.68 0.61
C ARG A 15 -6.76 38.32 1.84
N GLY A 16 -6.74 39.65 1.94
CA GLY A 16 -7.29 40.39 3.07
C GLY A 16 -8.79 40.19 3.27
N ASP A 17 -9.55 39.93 2.20
CA ASP A 17 -10.99 39.68 2.27
C ASP A 17 -11.33 38.35 2.95
N LEU A 18 -10.35 37.44 3.02
CA LEU A 18 -10.48 36.09 3.57
C LEU A 18 -9.76 35.94 4.92
N GLU A 19 -9.04 36.96 5.37
CA GLU A 19 -8.35 36.95 6.66
C GLU A 19 -9.36 36.90 7.82
N GLY A 20 -9.09 36.06 8.82
CA GLY A 20 -9.97 35.89 9.99
C GLY A 20 -11.19 34.98 9.75
N LEU A 21 -11.44 34.51 8.52
CA LEU A 21 -12.49 33.52 8.27
C LEU A 21 -12.11 32.16 8.88
N LYS A 22 -12.81 31.77 9.95
CA LYS A 22 -12.65 30.46 10.56
C LYS A 22 -13.53 29.42 9.85
N LEU A 23 -13.04 28.91 8.71
CA LEU A 23 -13.77 27.95 7.88
C LEU A 23 -13.63 26.49 8.36
N VAL A 24 -12.50 26.16 8.98
CA VAL A 24 -12.14 24.81 9.43
C VAL A 24 -11.54 24.92 10.83
N ASP A 25 -11.89 24.00 11.71
CA ASP A 25 -11.21 23.84 13.00
C ASP A 25 -9.91 23.06 12.79
N ASP A 26 -8.80 23.64 13.25
CA ASP A 26 -7.45 23.06 13.16
C ASP A 26 -7.05 22.61 11.74
N PRO A 27 -6.98 23.56 10.78
CA PRO A 27 -6.74 23.24 9.39
C PRO A 27 -5.31 22.75 9.13
N ILE A 28 -5.17 22.01 8.03
CA ILE A 28 -3.87 21.79 7.39
C ILE A 28 -3.74 22.67 6.15
N TYR A 29 -2.50 23.02 5.81
CA TYR A 29 -2.17 23.83 4.65
C TYR A 29 -1.15 23.09 3.79
N ILE A 30 -1.43 23.00 2.50
CA ILE A 30 -0.55 22.37 1.51
C ILE A 30 -0.18 23.31 0.36
N GLY A 31 -0.72 24.54 0.37
CA GLY A 31 -0.54 25.50 -0.70
C GLY A 31 -1.41 26.75 -0.53
N VAL A 32 -1.43 27.58 -1.57
CA VAL A 32 -2.18 28.83 -1.65
C VAL A 32 -3.10 28.84 -2.85
N HIS A 33 -4.18 29.62 -2.80
CA HIS A 33 -4.95 29.92 -4.00
C HIS A 33 -4.11 30.77 -4.97
N PRO A 34 -3.90 30.37 -6.25
CA PRO A 34 -2.90 31.00 -7.11
C PRO A 34 -3.13 32.49 -7.39
N ALA A 35 -4.40 32.92 -7.49
CA ALA A 35 -4.71 34.31 -7.83
C ALA A 35 -4.68 35.26 -6.63
N SER A 36 -5.08 34.79 -5.44
CA SER A 36 -5.18 35.63 -4.24
C SER A 36 -3.99 35.46 -3.29
N GLY A 37 -3.18 34.41 -3.45
CA GLY A 37 -2.11 34.06 -2.52
C GLY A 37 -2.61 33.63 -1.13
N TRP A 38 -3.92 33.41 -0.98
CA TRP A 38 -4.52 33.04 0.29
C TRP A 38 -4.18 31.58 0.63
N PRO A 39 -3.60 31.29 1.81
CA PRO A 39 -3.40 29.92 2.28
C PRO A 39 -4.74 29.21 2.40
N LEU A 40 -4.91 28.11 1.67
CA LEU A 40 -6.19 27.41 1.64
C LEU A 40 -6.30 26.48 2.87
N PRO A 41 -7.18 26.77 3.85
CA PRO A 41 -7.38 25.88 4.99
C PRO A 41 -8.12 24.62 4.53
N LEU A 42 -7.52 23.45 4.76
CA LEU A 42 -8.11 22.16 4.43
C LEU A 42 -8.50 21.39 5.70
N ASP A 43 -9.57 20.61 5.63
CA ASP A 43 -10.05 19.80 6.77
C ASP A 43 -9.30 18.46 6.86
N PRO A 44 -8.38 18.27 7.83
CA PRO A 44 -7.61 17.03 7.93
C PRO A 44 -8.49 15.80 8.23
N ARG A 45 -9.69 15.98 8.78
CA ARG A 45 -10.63 14.88 9.07
C ARG A 45 -11.15 14.21 7.80
N ALA A 46 -11.04 14.88 6.65
CA ALA A 46 -11.42 14.32 5.37
C ALA A 46 -10.67 13.03 5.02
N VAL A 47 -9.46 12.82 5.56
CA VAL A 47 -8.69 11.59 5.34
C VAL A 47 -9.39 10.35 5.89
N ASP A 48 -10.21 10.48 6.95
CA ASP A 48 -11.07 9.39 7.47
C ASP A 48 -12.03 8.85 6.39
N TYR A 49 -12.33 9.66 5.38
CA TYR A 49 -13.24 9.38 4.28
C TYR A 49 -12.51 9.20 2.95
N HIS A 50 -11.20 8.97 3.03
CA HIS A 50 -10.31 8.68 1.93
C HIS A 50 -10.14 9.85 0.93
N ILE A 51 -8.91 10.02 0.48
CA ILE A 51 -8.49 11.06 -0.45
C ILE A 51 -7.87 10.36 -1.66
N ALA A 52 -8.24 10.75 -2.86
CA ALA A 52 -7.49 10.41 -4.06
C ALA A 52 -6.75 11.64 -4.59
N VAL A 53 -5.50 11.43 -4.99
CA VAL A 53 -4.67 12.42 -5.66
C VAL A 53 -4.44 11.95 -7.09
N VAL A 54 -5.02 12.66 -8.08
CA VAL A 54 -5.07 12.22 -9.48
C VAL A 54 -4.37 13.23 -10.40
N GLY A 55 -3.63 12.76 -11.39
CA GLY A 55 -3.04 13.62 -12.41
C GLY A 55 -1.95 12.94 -13.22
N ALA A 56 -1.62 13.50 -14.38
CA ALA A 56 -0.58 12.94 -15.25
C ALA A 56 0.81 12.90 -14.60
N THR A 57 1.74 12.15 -15.19
CA THR A 57 3.16 12.18 -14.80
C THR A 57 3.71 13.60 -14.89
N GLY A 58 4.48 14.02 -13.89
CA GLY A 58 5.06 15.36 -13.83
C GLY A 58 4.12 16.46 -13.29
N SER A 59 2.86 16.16 -12.96
CA SER A 59 1.95 17.20 -12.41
C SER A 59 2.29 17.64 -10.98
N GLY A 60 3.15 16.90 -10.27
CA GLY A 60 3.51 17.16 -8.87
C GLY A 60 2.77 16.30 -7.84
N LYS A 61 2.12 15.19 -8.24
CA LYS A 61 1.37 14.29 -7.33
C LYS A 61 2.17 13.87 -6.09
N SER A 62 3.35 13.26 -6.28
CA SER A 62 4.14 12.75 -5.16
C SER A 62 4.58 13.87 -4.22
N HIS A 63 4.81 15.07 -4.75
CA HIS A 63 5.09 16.27 -3.95
C HIS A 63 3.88 16.72 -3.12
N LEU A 64 2.71 16.82 -3.75
CA LEU A 64 1.44 17.12 -3.06
C LEU A 64 1.15 16.09 -1.95
N VAL A 65 1.35 14.81 -2.22
CA VAL A 65 1.14 13.72 -1.25
C VAL A 65 2.12 13.84 -0.08
N ARG A 66 3.39 14.19 -0.33
CA ARG A 66 4.35 14.49 0.74
C ARG A 66 3.91 15.66 1.62
N LEU A 67 3.42 16.75 1.04
CA LEU A 67 2.90 17.90 1.79
C LEU A 67 1.71 17.50 2.66
N LEU A 68 0.77 16.72 2.10
CA LEU A 68 -0.36 16.19 2.84
C LEU A 68 0.08 15.26 3.99
N ALA A 69 1.02 14.34 3.72
CA ALA A 69 1.58 13.44 4.73
C ALA A 69 2.25 14.21 5.88
N ALA A 70 3.08 15.21 5.57
CA ALA A 70 3.74 16.03 6.57
C ALA A 70 2.74 16.84 7.41
N ALA A 71 1.72 17.43 6.78
CA ALA A 71 0.71 18.22 7.46
C ALA A 71 -0.21 17.34 8.35
N LEU A 72 -0.58 16.14 7.89
CA LEU A 72 -1.33 15.17 8.69
C LEU A 72 -0.51 14.68 9.90
N ALA A 73 0.78 14.38 9.69
CA ALA A 73 1.67 13.99 10.78
C ALA A 73 1.82 15.10 11.83
N LYS A 74 1.90 16.36 11.39
CA LYS A 74 1.94 17.53 12.28
C LYS A 74 0.69 17.64 13.15
N GLN A 75 -0.47 17.25 12.62
CA GLN A 75 -1.75 17.19 13.33
C GLN A 75 -1.89 15.98 14.26
N GLY A 76 -0.79 15.27 14.54
CA GLY A 76 -0.76 14.11 15.45
C GLY A 76 -1.30 12.83 14.83
N ARG A 77 -1.54 12.81 13.51
CA ARG A 77 -2.01 11.63 12.79
C ARG A 77 -0.84 10.73 12.42
N SER A 78 -0.98 9.42 12.62
CA SER A 78 -0.01 8.48 12.05
C SER A 78 -0.11 8.47 10.53
N VAL A 79 1.01 8.38 9.83
CA VAL A 79 1.04 8.26 8.37
C VAL A 79 1.93 7.08 7.98
N VAL A 80 1.39 6.16 7.18
CA VAL A 80 2.13 5.05 6.58
C VAL A 80 2.18 5.27 5.09
N VAL A 81 3.37 5.31 4.51
CA VAL A 81 3.56 5.53 3.07
C VAL A 81 4.16 4.28 2.45
N PHE A 82 3.48 3.71 1.45
CA PHE A 82 4.07 2.68 0.60
C PHE A 82 4.70 3.36 -0.61
N ASP A 83 6.03 3.45 -0.62
CA ASP A 83 6.82 4.09 -1.67
C ASP A 83 7.19 3.06 -2.74
N HIS A 84 6.55 3.13 -3.90
CA HIS A 84 6.76 2.16 -4.99
C HIS A 84 8.12 2.31 -5.66
N THR A 85 8.62 3.55 -5.77
CA THR A 85 9.86 3.87 -6.49
C THR A 85 11.06 3.96 -5.57
N GLY A 86 10.83 4.28 -4.28
CA GLY A 86 11.88 4.53 -3.29
C GLY A 86 12.55 5.90 -3.45
N LEU A 87 12.12 6.70 -4.43
CA LEU A 87 12.75 7.96 -4.81
C LEU A 87 11.98 9.19 -4.32
N ASP A 88 10.67 9.03 -4.11
CA ASP A 88 9.76 10.15 -3.94
C ASP A 88 9.52 10.54 -2.49
N TYR A 89 9.71 9.62 -1.53
CA TYR A 89 9.31 9.82 -0.14
C TYR A 89 10.44 9.58 0.88
N VAL A 90 11.31 8.60 0.63
CA VAL A 90 12.35 8.18 1.60
C VAL A 90 13.21 9.35 2.09
N GLU A 91 13.84 10.10 1.19
CA GLU A 91 14.73 11.21 1.58
C GLU A 91 13.94 12.33 2.25
N GLN A 92 12.80 12.69 1.69
CA GLN A 92 12.04 13.89 2.03
C GLN A 92 11.20 13.72 3.30
N LEU A 93 10.84 12.50 3.69
CA LEU A 93 10.06 12.22 4.90
C LEU A 93 10.85 11.53 6.01
N SER A 94 12.08 11.08 5.75
CA SER A 94 12.93 10.42 6.77
C SER A 94 13.09 11.24 8.04
N HIS A 95 13.23 12.56 7.94
CA HIS A 95 13.37 13.45 9.10
C HIS A 95 12.09 13.61 9.94
N LEU A 96 10.92 13.20 9.41
CA LEU A 96 9.63 13.23 10.10
C LEU A 96 9.24 11.88 10.73
N GLY A 97 10.09 10.86 10.59
CA GLY A 97 9.81 9.56 11.18
C GLY A 97 10.84 8.51 10.81
N ARG A 98 10.36 7.40 10.24
CA ARG A 98 11.18 6.20 10.01
C ARG A 98 10.98 5.64 8.61
N VAL A 99 12.02 4.98 8.11
CA VAL A 99 12.03 4.28 6.83
C VAL A 99 12.28 2.81 7.10
N ILE A 100 11.49 1.94 6.49
CA ILE A 100 11.63 0.48 6.54
C ILE A 100 11.73 0.01 5.10
N ARG A 101 12.84 -0.63 4.74
CA ARG A 101 13.02 -1.18 3.38
C ARG A 101 12.41 -2.55 3.28
N ASP A 102 11.83 -2.88 2.15
CA ASP A 102 11.30 -4.21 1.82
C ASP A 102 12.32 -5.34 2.00
N THR A 103 13.60 -5.07 1.76
CA THR A 103 14.71 -6.01 2.05
C THR A 103 14.88 -6.34 3.53
N GLU A 104 14.39 -5.52 4.46
CA GLU A 104 14.40 -5.80 5.90
C GLU A 104 13.18 -6.61 6.32
N VAL A 105 12.13 -6.64 5.49
CA VAL A 105 10.84 -7.26 5.81
C VAL A 105 10.83 -8.71 5.36
N PHE A 106 10.55 -9.63 6.28
CA PHE A 106 10.35 -11.03 5.92
C PHE A 106 8.99 -11.18 5.21
N PRO A 107 8.94 -11.62 3.94
CA PRO A 107 7.70 -11.70 3.19
C PRO A 107 6.93 -12.99 3.50
N GLU A 108 5.63 -13.03 3.21
CA GLU A 108 4.85 -14.26 3.38
C GLU A 108 5.39 -15.38 2.47
N LEU A 109 5.51 -16.60 2.98
CA LEU A 109 6.06 -17.73 2.22
C LEU A 109 5.31 -18.00 0.91
N SER A 110 4.00 -17.76 0.86
CA SER A 110 3.19 -17.86 -0.36
C SER A 110 3.62 -16.87 -1.44
N SER A 111 4.05 -15.66 -1.07
CA SER A 111 4.58 -14.68 -2.02
C SER A 111 5.96 -15.07 -2.55
N ILE A 112 6.80 -15.66 -1.70
CA ILE A 112 8.07 -16.25 -2.12
C ILE A 112 7.82 -17.42 -3.08
N ALA A 113 6.85 -18.28 -2.76
CA ALA A 113 6.45 -19.38 -3.63
C ALA A 113 6.02 -18.87 -5.00
N GLU A 114 5.20 -17.82 -5.03
CA GLU A 114 4.75 -17.18 -6.27
C GLU A 114 5.91 -16.64 -7.10
N VAL A 115 6.88 -15.95 -6.48
CA VAL A 115 8.10 -15.49 -7.16
C VAL A 115 8.88 -16.67 -7.76
N ILE A 116 9.14 -17.72 -6.97
CA ILE A 116 9.87 -18.90 -7.46
C ILE A 116 9.12 -19.55 -8.63
N VAL A 117 7.80 -19.71 -8.52
CA VAL A 117 6.98 -20.30 -9.57
C VAL A 117 6.99 -19.45 -10.83
N GLN A 118 6.84 -18.13 -10.74
CA GLN A 118 6.80 -17.24 -11.90
C GLN A 118 8.17 -17.07 -12.55
N GLU A 119 9.24 -16.91 -11.77
CA GLU A 119 10.56 -16.57 -12.30
C GLU A 119 11.38 -17.80 -12.68
N VAL A 120 11.31 -18.86 -11.88
CA VAL A 120 12.10 -20.08 -12.07
C VAL A 120 11.34 -21.10 -12.88
N PHE A 121 10.12 -21.44 -12.46
CA PHE A 121 9.42 -22.59 -13.03
C PHE A 121 8.53 -22.25 -14.23
N ARG A 122 7.88 -21.10 -14.24
CA ARG A 122 6.88 -20.68 -15.24
C ARG A 122 5.82 -21.76 -15.46
N ASP A 123 5.36 -22.38 -14.37
CA ASP A 123 4.34 -23.43 -14.35
C ASP A 123 3.52 -23.35 -13.06
N ASP A 124 2.38 -22.69 -13.13
CA ASP A 124 1.49 -22.43 -11.99
C ASP A 124 1.02 -23.71 -11.30
N LYS A 125 1.09 -24.86 -11.99
CA LYS A 125 0.74 -26.16 -11.40
C LYS A 125 1.70 -26.59 -10.28
N LEU A 126 2.85 -25.92 -10.15
CA LEU A 126 3.83 -26.19 -9.10
C LEU A 126 3.68 -25.29 -7.87
N MET A 127 2.65 -24.43 -7.81
CA MET A 127 2.44 -23.53 -6.68
C MET A 127 2.39 -24.28 -5.34
N ASP A 128 1.48 -25.26 -5.23
CA ASP A 128 1.32 -26.04 -4.00
C ASP A 128 2.60 -26.80 -3.64
N ASP A 129 3.29 -27.40 -4.61
CA ASP A 129 4.55 -28.13 -4.39
C ASP A 129 5.62 -27.21 -3.78
N VAL A 130 5.75 -25.99 -4.32
CA VAL A 130 6.76 -25.00 -3.88
C VAL A 130 6.39 -24.42 -2.52
N GLU A 131 5.11 -24.09 -2.31
CA GLU A 131 4.65 -23.55 -1.04
C GLU A 131 4.79 -24.59 0.10
N ILE A 132 4.38 -25.84 -0.14
CA ILE A 132 4.60 -26.94 0.82
C ILE A 132 6.09 -27.13 1.09
N ALA A 133 6.94 -27.06 0.06
CA ALA A 133 8.39 -27.17 0.24
C ALA A 133 8.96 -26.03 1.08
N LEU A 134 8.50 -24.79 0.94
CA LEU A 134 8.94 -23.67 1.77
C LEU A 134 8.53 -23.82 3.23
N TYR A 135 7.27 -24.20 3.51
CA TYR A 135 6.84 -24.50 4.89
C TYR A 135 7.65 -25.65 5.49
N THR A 136 7.85 -26.72 4.71
CA THR A 136 8.64 -27.88 5.14
C THR A 136 10.09 -27.46 5.41
N TYR A 137 10.66 -26.61 4.57
CA TYR A 137 12.01 -26.10 4.71
C TYR A 137 12.18 -25.31 6.00
N VAL A 138 11.28 -24.38 6.29
CA VAL A 138 11.33 -23.57 7.53
C VAL A 138 11.21 -24.47 8.76
N ALA A 139 10.22 -25.35 8.81
CA ALA A 139 9.98 -26.23 9.96
C ALA A 139 11.09 -27.28 10.17
N SER A 140 11.83 -27.64 9.11
CA SER A 140 12.95 -28.59 9.19
C SER A 140 14.32 -27.93 9.26
N GLU A 141 14.41 -26.60 9.11
CA GLU A 141 15.66 -25.86 8.93
C GLU A 141 16.49 -26.34 7.72
N GLY A 142 15.79 -26.86 6.71
CA GLY A 142 16.38 -27.50 5.54
C GLY A 142 17.06 -28.84 5.84
N ASP A 143 16.91 -29.42 7.03
CA ASP A 143 17.36 -30.79 7.32
C ASP A 143 16.42 -31.80 6.66
N LEU A 144 16.96 -32.60 5.74
CA LEU A 144 16.16 -33.51 4.93
C LEU A 144 15.46 -34.60 5.77
N GLY A 145 16.12 -35.11 6.82
CA GLY A 145 15.54 -36.13 7.69
C GLY A 145 14.35 -35.60 8.49
N ARG A 146 14.46 -34.39 9.03
CA ARG A 146 13.36 -33.68 9.69
C ARG A 146 12.24 -33.32 8.71
N ALA A 147 12.58 -32.90 7.50
CA ALA A 147 11.59 -32.62 6.44
C ALA A 147 10.77 -33.86 6.10
N GLU A 148 11.42 -35.02 5.91
CA GLU A 148 10.74 -36.29 5.65
C GLU A 148 9.84 -36.72 6.81
N ALA A 149 10.32 -36.60 8.05
CA ALA A 149 9.55 -36.91 9.24
C ALA A 149 8.31 -35.99 9.38
N LEU A 150 8.46 -34.71 9.09
CA LEU A 150 7.36 -33.74 9.08
C LEU A 150 6.31 -34.10 8.03
N LEU A 151 6.75 -34.37 6.79
CA LEU A 151 5.85 -34.76 5.70
C LEU A 151 5.09 -36.06 6.00
N ASP A 152 5.76 -37.03 6.64
CA ASP A 152 5.10 -38.26 7.12
C ASP A 152 4.05 -37.94 8.20
N SER A 153 4.36 -37.04 9.14
CA SER A 153 3.45 -36.66 10.24
C SER A 153 2.16 -35.99 9.77
N ILE A 154 2.21 -35.25 8.66
CA ILE A 154 1.04 -34.58 8.06
C ILE A 154 0.32 -35.44 7.01
N GLY A 155 0.73 -36.71 6.85
CA GLY A 155 0.08 -37.66 5.95
C GLY A 155 0.48 -37.52 4.47
N LEU A 156 1.50 -36.71 4.15
CA LEU A 156 2.13 -36.68 2.82
C LEU A 156 3.14 -37.83 2.69
N VAL A 157 2.64 -39.05 2.86
CA VAL A 157 3.40 -40.29 2.77
C VAL A 157 3.55 -40.70 1.31
N GLU A 158 4.69 -41.29 0.94
CA GLU A 158 4.91 -41.88 -0.38
C GLU A 158 3.74 -42.78 -0.81
N TYR A 159 3.36 -42.68 -2.10
CA TYR A 159 2.29 -43.46 -2.71
C TYR A 159 2.46 -44.99 -2.50
N SER A 160 3.71 -45.45 -2.37
CA SER A 160 4.10 -46.84 -2.10
C SER A 160 3.67 -47.36 -0.72
N LYS A 161 3.30 -46.49 0.23
CA LYS A 161 2.93 -46.84 1.62
C LYS A 161 1.46 -46.56 1.96
N ARG A 162 0.59 -46.31 0.96
CA ARG A 162 -0.87 -46.12 1.14
C ARG A 162 -1.53 -47.39 1.68
N GLY A 163 -1.51 -47.54 3.01
CA GLY A 163 -2.05 -48.68 3.74
C GLY A 163 -1.77 -48.60 5.24
N VAL A 164 -0.75 -47.83 5.63
CA VAL A 164 -0.52 -47.44 7.02
C VAL A 164 -1.30 -46.15 7.29
N ARG A 165 -2.28 -46.17 8.20
CA ARG A 165 -2.83 -44.94 8.79
C ARG A 165 -1.65 -44.23 9.47
N ALA A 166 -1.07 -43.23 8.83
CA ALA A 166 -0.16 -42.32 9.50
C ALA A 166 -0.94 -41.72 10.69
N SER A 167 -0.43 -41.93 11.90
CA SER A 167 -0.93 -41.19 13.06
C SER A 167 -0.56 -39.74 12.84
N PHE A 168 -1.54 -38.91 12.49
CA PHE A 168 -1.39 -37.47 12.45
C PHE A 168 -1.05 -36.99 13.86
N ASN A 169 0.24 -36.83 14.14
CA ASN A 169 0.75 -36.33 15.41
C ASN A 169 1.83 -35.27 15.14
N PRO A 170 1.46 -34.16 14.47
CA PRO A 170 2.40 -33.05 14.31
C PRO A 170 2.74 -32.52 15.70
N SER A 171 3.99 -32.65 16.13
CA SER A 171 4.45 -31.86 17.28
C SER A 171 4.40 -30.40 16.84
N TRP A 172 3.48 -29.61 17.39
CA TRP A 172 3.39 -28.17 17.14
C TRP A 172 4.73 -27.46 17.36
N ASP A 173 5.61 -28.03 18.20
CA ASP A 173 6.98 -27.56 18.44
C ASP A 173 7.84 -27.49 17.16
N ALA A 174 7.57 -28.32 16.14
CA ALA A 174 8.29 -28.26 14.86
C ALA A 174 7.94 -27.01 14.02
N TRP A 175 6.80 -26.37 14.33
CA TRP A 175 6.32 -25.15 13.68
C TRP A 175 6.67 -23.87 14.46
N SER A 176 7.47 -23.99 15.53
CA SER A 176 7.78 -22.87 16.42
C SER A 176 8.86 -21.92 15.90
N LYS A 177 9.59 -22.31 14.85
CA LYS A 177 10.69 -21.51 14.30
C LYS A 177 10.18 -20.43 13.35
N GLU A 178 10.67 -19.23 13.57
CA GLU A 178 10.40 -18.10 12.70
C GLU A 178 11.24 -18.20 11.42
N PRO A 179 10.67 -17.94 10.23
CA PRO A 179 11.39 -18.01 8.96
C PRO A 179 12.66 -17.14 8.88
N SER A 180 12.71 -16.05 9.66
CA SER A 180 13.87 -15.15 9.76
C SER A 180 15.06 -15.76 10.51
N GLU A 181 14.84 -16.80 11.30
CA GLU A 181 15.88 -17.51 12.08
C GLU A 181 16.51 -18.68 11.29
N VAL A 182 15.96 -19.01 10.13
CA VAL A 182 16.40 -20.15 9.32
C VAL A 182 17.58 -19.75 8.41
N GLU A 183 18.60 -20.61 8.35
CA GLU A 183 19.70 -20.47 7.39
C GLU A 183 19.24 -20.98 6.00
N TRP A 184 18.97 -20.05 5.09
CA TRP A 184 18.44 -20.35 3.76
C TRP A 184 19.52 -20.84 2.78
N SER A 185 19.25 -21.97 2.12
CA SER A 185 20.13 -22.61 1.14
C SER A 185 19.34 -23.15 -0.03
N GLY A 186 19.68 -22.72 -1.24
CA GLY A 186 19.05 -23.20 -2.49
C GLY A 186 19.23 -24.71 -2.71
N ILE A 187 20.36 -25.27 -2.29
CA ILE A 187 20.65 -26.72 -2.43
C ILE A 187 19.73 -27.52 -1.52
N LYS A 188 19.70 -27.19 -0.21
CA LYS A 188 18.82 -27.86 0.76
C LYS A 188 17.35 -27.69 0.37
N PHE A 189 16.95 -26.50 -0.10
CA PHE A 189 15.59 -26.27 -0.58
C PHE A 189 15.24 -27.16 -1.77
N GLN A 190 16.16 -27.35 -2.72
CA GLN A 190 15.94 -28.26 -3.86
C GLN A 190 15.74 -29.71 -3.41
N GLU A 191 16.46 -30.18 -2.38
CA GLU A 191 16.28 -31.53 -1.81
C GLU A 191 14.90 -31.68 -1.16
N VAL A 192 14.48 -30.68 -0.39
CA VAL A 192 13.14 -30.64 0.22
C VAL A 192 12.05 -30.60 -0.85
N LEU A 193 12.18 -29.74 -1.86
CA LEU A 193 11.22 -29.62 -2.96
C LEU A 193 11.10 -30.93 -3.75
N ASP A 194 12.22 -31.58 -4.09
CA ASP A 194 12.19 -32.86 -4.79
C ASP A 194 11.48 -33.95 -3.98
N THR A 195 11.69 -33.97 -2.66
CA THR A 195 11.01 -34.87 -1.73
C THR A 195 9.50 -34.62 -1.70
N VAL A 196 9.08 -33.35 -1.64
CA VAL A 196 7.66 -32.98 -1.74
C VAL A 196 7.08 -33.44 -3.08
N MET A 197 7.73 -33.10 -4.19
CA MET A 197 7.29 -33.48 -5.53
C MET A 197 7.20 -35.00 -5.72
N LEU A 198 8.10 -35.77 -5.11
CA LEU A 198 8.04 -37.24 -5.10
C LEU A 198 6.79 -37.73 -4.34
N ARG A 199 6.55 -37.20 -3.13
CA ARG A 199 5.43 -37.62 -2.26
C ARG A 199 4.06 -37.23 -2.84
N VAL A 200 3.95 -36.08 -3.50
CA VAL A 200 2.72 -35.69 -4.22
C VAL A 200 2.56 -36.39 -5.58
N GLY A 201 3.51 -37.25 -5.96
CA GLY A 201 3.40 -38.11 -7.15
C GLY A 201 3.76 -37.44 -8.47
N ARG A 202 4.57 -36.38 -8.47
CA ARG A 202 5.07 -35.77 -9.71
C ARG A 202 5.99 -36.75 -10.45
N HIS A 203 5.79 -36.84 -11.77
CA HIS A 203 6.62 -37.65 -12.65
C HIS A 203 8.10 -37.26 -12.55
N ALA A 204 8.98 -38.25 -12.71
CA ALA A 204 10.43 -38.05 -12.67
C ALA A 204 10.92 -36.98 -13.67
N SER A 205 10.27 -36.87 -14.84
CA SER A 205 10.58 -35.83 -15.83
C SER A 205 10.25 -34.42 -15.34
N THR A 206 9.14 -34.23 -14.61
CA THR A 206 8.77 -32.95 -14.00
C THR A 206 9.76 -32.55 -12.93
N ARG A 207 10.14 -33.48 -12.04
CA ARG A 207 11.14 -33.24 -11.00
C ARG A 207 12.51 -32.90 -11.59
N ALA A 208 12.96 -33.65 -12.60
CA ALA A 208 14.21 -33.37 -13.30
C ALA A 208 14.20 -31.97 -13.92
N ARG A 209 13.10 -31.56 -14.57
CA ARG A 209 12.94 -30.21 -15.12
C ARG A 209 12.99 -29.13 -14.03
N ALA A 210 12.33 -29.35 -12.89
CA ALA A 210 12.37 -28.41 -11.77
C ALA A 210 13.79 -28.22 -11.24
N ARG A 211 14.54 -29.32 -11.01
CA ARG A 211 15.96 -29.26 -10.61
C ARG A 211 16.80 -28.48 -11.62
N PHE A 212 16.69 -28.77 -12.92
CA PHE A 212 17.45 -28.04 -13.94
C PHE A 212 17.11 -26.55 -13.98
N ARG A 213 15.84 -26.18 -13.78
CA ARG A 213 15.41 -24.77 -13.76
C ARG A 213 15.97 -24.03 -12.54
N LEU A 214 15.93 -24.64 -11.35
CA LEU A 214 16.54 -24.06 -10.14
C LEU A 214 18.05 -23.89 -10.30
N MET A 215 18.75 -24.90 -10.80
CA MET A 215 20.19 -24.81 -11.04
C MET A 215 20.56 -23.70 -12.03
N LYS A 216 19.71 -23.45 -13.03
CA LYS A 216 19.94 -22.43 -14.06
C LYS A 216 19.49 -21.02 -13.65
N SER A 217 18.50 -20.89 -12.76
CA SER A 217 17.93 -19.58 -12.43
C SER A 217 18.89 -18.69 -11.65
N GLY A 218 19.87 -19.27 -10.95
CA GLY A 218 20.71 -18.52 -10.01
C GLY A 218 19.93 -17.98 -8.82
N LEU A 219 18.77 -18.60 -8.50
CA LEU A 219 17.96 -18.23 -7.34
C LEU A 219 18.81 -18.32 -6.07
N ASP A 220 18.94 -17.19 -5.39
CA ASP A 220 19.72 -17.07 -4.17
C ASP A 220 18.80 -16.88 -2.97
N LEU A 221 18.40 -18.00 -2.36
CA LEU A 221 17.55 -17.99 -1.17
C LEU A 221 18.25 -17.41 0.06
N SER A 222 19.59 -17.30 0.06
CA SER A 222 20.31 -16.73 1.22
C SER A 222 19.92 -15.27 1.50
N LYS A 223 19.41 -14.55 0.48
CA LYS A 223 18.86 -13.19 0.60
C LYS A 223 17.57 -13.10 1.43
N LEU A 224 16.94 -14.23 1.77
CA LEU A 224 15.84 -14.28 2.73
C LEU A 224 16.34 -14.27 4.18
N GLY A 225 17.61 -14.62 4.41
CA GLY A 225 18.25 -14.51 5.72
C GLY A 225 18.48 -13.06 6.12
N GLY A 226 18.43 -12.79 7.43
CA GLY A 226 18.67 -11.46 8.00
C GLY A 226 17.52 -10.46 7.84
N ARG A 227 16.37 -10.88 7.32
CA ARG A 227 15.14 -10.08 7.30
C ARG A 227 14.41 -10.22 8.62
N GLU A 228 14.61 -9.26 9.52
CA GLU A 228 14.13 -9.35 10.89
C GLU A 228 12.75 -8.70 11.10
N VAL A 229 12.34 -7.80 10.21
CA VAL A 229 11.10 -7.01 10.38
C VAL A 229 9.89 -7.80 9.90
N LYS A 230 8.88 -7.93 10.76
CA LYS A 230 7.58 -8.51 10.40
C LYS A 230 6.57 -7.43 10.02
N ALA A 231 5.57 -7.80 9.22
CA ALA A 231 4.47 -6.88 8.89
C ALA A 231 3.76 -6.36 10.16
N GLU A 232 3.56 -7.21 11.17
CA GLU A 232 3.03 -6.82 12.48
C GLU A 232 3.86 -5.73 13.17
N GLU A 233 5.18 -5.78 13.05
CA GLU A 233 6.05 -4.79 13.65
C GLU A 233 5.95 -3.44 12.93
N ILE A 234 5.78 -3.45 11.59
CA ILE A 234 5.49 -2.23 10.82
C ILE A 234 4.16 -1.62 11.29
N VAL A 235 3.14 -2.46 11.55
CA VAL A 235 1.84 -2.03 12.09
C VAL A 235 2.02 -1.41 13.48
N ASP A 236 2.76 -2.07 14.37
CA ASP A 236 3.00 -1.57 15.72
C ASP A 236 3.71 -0.22 15.69
N ARG A 237 4.83 -0.14 14.94
CA ARG A 237 5.57 1.11 14.71
C ARG A 237 4.64 2.18 14.16
N ALA A 238 3.86 1.91 13.11
CA ALA A 238 2.93 2.87 12.53
C ALA A 238 1.91 3.44 13.53
N LEU A 239 1.45 2.64 14.49
CA LEU A 239 0.49 3.04 15.52
C LEU A 239 1.11 3.85 16.67
N GLU A 240 2.44 3.95 16.76
CA GLU A 240 3.13 4.80 17.74
C GLU A 240 3.07 6.30 17.40
N GLY A 241 2.63 6.66 16.19
CA GLY A 241 2.61 8.05 15.71
C GLY A 241 3.68 8.35 14.66
N GLY A 242 3.62 9.54 14.08
CA GLY A 242 4.59 10.04 13.10
C GLY A 242 4.47 9.41 11.71
N VAL A 243 5.53 9.54 10.91
CA VAL A 243 5.58 9.03 9.53
C VAL A 243 6.36 7.72 9.46
N THR A 244 5.80 6.71 8.80
CA THR A 244 6.45 5.42 8.49
C THR A 244 6.46 5.24 6.99
N VAL A 245 7.63 5.39 6.37
CA VAL A 245 7.80 5.09 4.94
C VAL A 245 8.23 3.63 4.81
N VAL A 246 7.44 2.84 4.10
CA VAL A 246 7.76 1.48 3.70
C VAL A 246 8.23 1.54 2.25
N ASP A 247 9.54 1.49 2.06
CA ASP A 247 10.17 1.48 0.74
C ASP A 247 10.03 0.08 0.14
N ILE A 248 9.15 -0.06 -0.85
CA ILE A 248 8.84 -1.32 -1.54
C ILE A 248 9.39 -1.32 -2.97
N SER A 249 10.52 -0.66 -3.19
CA SER A 249 11.09 -0.42 -4.52
C SER A 249 11.99 -1.52 -5.06
N THR A 250 12.42 -2.49 -4.24
CA THR A 250 13.48 -3.43 -4.63
C THR A 250 12.99 -4.86 -4.87
N GLU A 251 11.96 -5.29 -4.15
CA GLU A 251 11.46 -6.66 -4.21
C GLU A 251 10.62 -6.96 -5.46
N PRO A 252 10.41 -8.23 -5.84
CA PRO A 252 9.45 -8.61 -6.88
C PRO A 252 8.00 -8.26 -6.50
N MET A 253 7.13 -8.10 -7.50
CA MET A 253 5.73 -7.67 -7.29
C MET A 253 4.93 -8.54 -6.31
N PRO A 254 4.98 -9.89 -6.34
CA PRO A 254 4.26 -10.71 -5.36
C PRO A 254 4.64 -10.39 -3.92
N VAL A 255 5.92 -10.12 -3.66
CA VAL A 255 6.42 -9.73 -2.33
C VAL A 255 5.92 -8.34 -1.95
N ARG A 256 6.00 -7.35 -2.85
CA ARG A 256 5.45 -6.00 -2.60
C ARG A 256 3.96 -6.06 -2.25
N TYR A 257 3.18 -6.85 -3.00
CA TYR A 257 1.76 -7.04 -2.73
C TYR A 257 1.52 -7.67 -1.37
N SER A 258 2.32 -8.66 -0.98
CA SER A 258 2.24 -9.27 0.34
C SER A 258 2.50 -8.23 1.44
N ILE A 259 3.59 -7.46 1.36
CA ILE A 259 3.93 -6.42 2.36
C ILE A 259 2.78 -5.41 2.52
N VAL A 260 2.30 -4.83 1.41
CA VAL A 260 1.17 -3.88 1.43
C VAL A 260 -0.07 -4.54 2.04
N ARG A 261 -0.41 -5.76 1.61
CA ARG A 261 -1.59 -6.47 2.10
C ARG A 261 -1.52 -6.74 3.60
N SER A 262 -0.40 -7.25 4.09
CA SER A 262 -0.24 -7.68 5.48
C SER A 262 -0.24 -6.48 6.43
N VAL A 263 0.42 -5.39 6.06
CA VAL A 263 0.42 -4.14 6.85
C VAL A 263 -0.97 -3.47 6.85
N VAL A 264 -1.61 -3.32 5.69
CA VAL A 264 -2.95 -2.71 5.61
C VAL A 264 -3.99 -3.55 6.35
N SER A 265 -3.96 -4.88 6.17
CA SER A 265 -4.85 -5.79 6.90
C SER A 265 -4.59 -5.76 8.40
N GLY A 266 -3.31 -5.69 8.80
CA GLY A 266 -2.90 -5.61 10.19
C GLY A 266 -3.39 -4.34 10.89
N LEU A 267 -3.27 -3.18 10.23
CA LEU A 267 -3.82 -1.90 10.73
C LEU A 267 -5.33 -1.97 10.94
N LEU A 268 -6.07 -2.46 9.94
CA LEU A 268 -7.54 -2.58 10.04
C LEU A 268 -7.94 -3.59 11.14
N ARG A 269 -7.28 -4.75 11.18
CA ARG A 269 -7.50 -5.78 12.21
C ARG A 269 -7.25 -5.23 13.61
N ARG A 270 -6.15 -4.49 13.82
CA ARG A 270 -5.81 -3.90 15.12
C ARG A 270 -6.86 -2.91 15.57
N ALA A 271 -7.28 -2.02 14.67
CA ALA A 271 -8.34 -1.05 14.93
C ALA A 271 -9.66 -1.74 15.35
N GLU A 272 -10.06 -2.81 14.67
CA GLU A 272 -11.29 -3.54 14.95
C GLU A 272 -11.24 -4.32 16.27
N MET A 273 -10.10 -4.92 16.59
CA MET A 273 -9.88 -5.67 17.82
C MET A 273 -9.85 -4.76 19.05
N GLU A 274 -9.10 -3.66 18.98
CA GLU A 274 -8.95 -2.71 20.10
C GLU A 274 -10.16 -1.80 20.27
N ARG A 275 -11.07 -1.75 19.29
CA ARG A 275 -12.28 -0.94 19.29
C ARG A 275 -12.04 0.55 19.58
N ARG A 276 -10.91 1.09 19.14
CA ARG A 276 -10.54 2.49 19.28
C ARG A 276 -10.18 3.11 17.94
N ARG A 277 -10.16 4.44 17.89
CA ARG A 277 -9.58 5.15 16.74
C ARG A 277 -8.07 4.95 16.75
N VAL A 278 -7.53 4.64 15.58
CA VAL A 278 -6.09 4.55 15.32
C VAL A 278 -5.54 5.83 14.71
N ASP A 279 -6.41 6.64 14.09
CA ASP A 279 -6.05 7.93 13.48
C ASP A 279 -4.80 7.81 12.58
N THR A 280 -4.84 6.84 11.66
CA THR A 280 -3.74 6.50 10.73
C THR A 280 -4.14 6.72 9.29
N ALA A 281 -3.31 7.43 8.51
CA ALA A 281 -3.49 7.62 7.08
C ALA A 281 -2.55 6.66 6.34
N ILE A 282 -3.10 5.85 5.45
CA ILE A 282 -2.33 4.95 4.59
C ILE A 282 -2.22 5.61 3.22
N VAL A 283 -1.00 6.02 2.88
CA VAL A 283 -0.63 6.54 1.58
C VAL A 283 -0.16 5.38 0.70
N VAL A 284 -0.78 5.23 -0.47
CA VAL A 284 -0.37 4.27 -1.49
C VAL A 284 0.06 5.06 -2.72
N ASP A 285 1.36 5.08 -2.97
CA ASP A 285 1.91 5.65 -4.20
C ASP A 285 1.71 4.69 -5.38
N GLU A 286 1.68 5.23 -6.60
CA GLU A 286 1.39 4.46 -7.83
C GLU A 286 0.18 3.52 -7.65
N ALA A 287 -0.91 4.06 -7.12
CA ALA A 287 -2.10 3.31 -6.70
C ALA A 287 -2.71 2.45 -7.81
N GLN A 288 -2.47 2.74 -9.09
CA GLN A 288 -2.85 1.86 -10.19
C GLN A 288 -2.25 0.44 -10.11
N ILE A 289 -1.11 0.28 -9.43
CA ILE A 289 -0.46 -1.02 -9.24
C ILE A 289 -1.15 -1.81 -8.12
N TYR A 290 -1.66 -1.14 -7.09
CA TYR A 290 -2.14 -1.79 -5.86
C TYR A 290 -3.66 -1.75 -5.68
N ALA A 291 -4.32 -0.70 -6.15
CA ALA A 291 -5.73 -0.41 -5.93
C ALA A 291 -6.60 -0.69 -7.16
N ALA A 292 -6.02 -1.01 -8.32
CA ALA A 292 -6.79 -1.34 -9.52
C ALA A 292 -7.55 -2.67 -9.37
N LYS A 293 -8.68 -2.78 -10.07
CA LYS A 293 -9.51 -3.99 -10.04
C LYS A 293 -8.70 -5.21 -10.48
N GLY A 294 -8.74 -6.27 -9.68
CA GLY A 294 -8.03 -7.52 -9.95
C GLY A 294 -6.62 -7.58 -9.36
N GLN A 295 -6.10 -6.48 -8.81
CA GLN A 295 -4.82 -6.50 -8.12
C GLN A 295 -4.94 -7.21 -6.76
N PRO A 296 -3.91 -7.95 -6.29
CA PRO A 296 -3.97 -8.72 -5.04
C PRO A 296 -4.27 -7.89 -3.77
N THR A 297 -3.95 -6.60 -3.79
CA THR A 297 -4.17 -5.66 -2.67
C THR A 297 -5.49 -4.89 -2.76
N ALA A 298 -6.20 -4.93 -3.89
CA ALA A 298 -7.41 -4.13 -4.09
C ALA A 298 -8.53 -4.49 -3.09
N GLY A 299 -8.66 -5.77 -2.72
CA GLY A 299 -9.65 -6.24 -1.77
C GLY A 299 -9.47 -5.63 -0.37
N VAL A 300 -8.24 -5.66 0.17
CA VAL A 300 -7.96 -5.09 1.50
C VAL A 300 -8.07 -3.57 1.50
N LEU A 301 -7.65 -2.90 0.43
CA LEU A 301 -7.82 -1.46 0.29
C LEU A 301 -9.32 -1.08 0.23
N ALA A 302 -10.14 -1.85 -0.50
CA ALA A 302 -11.59 -1.66 -0.51
C ALA A 302 -12.24 -1.89 0.87
N ASP A 303 -11.70 -2.82 1.65
CA ASP A 303 -12.16 -3.05 3.02
C ASP A 303 -11.85 -1.88 3.95
N VAL A 304 -10.65 -1.29 3.86
CA VAL A 304 -10.34 -0.03 4.55
C VAL A 304 -11.25 1.08 4.05
N ALA A 305 -11.50 1.18 2.75
CA ALA A 305 -12.39 2.20 2.19
C ALA A 305 -13.83 2.09 2.74
N ARG A 306 -14.32 0.88 2.99
CA ARG A 306 -15.68 0.65 3.52
C ARG A 306 -15.78 0.79 5.04
N ARG A 307 -14.76 0.35 5.78
CA ARG A 307 -14.82 0.16 7.24
C ARG A 307 -13.91 1.10 8.03
N GLY A 308 -12.84 1.60 7.41
CA GLY A 308 -11.76 2.36 8.05
C GLY A 308 -12.21 3.66 8.69
N ARG A 309 -13.21 4.35 8.11
CA ARG A 309 -13.79 5.60 8.63
C ARG A 309 -14.14 5.53 10.11
N LYS A 310 -14.76 4.43 10.56
CA LYS A 310 -15.18 4.25 11.97
C LYS A 310 -14.01 4.33 12.93
N TRP A 311 -12.83 3.95 12.46
CA TRP A 311 -11.61 3.82 13.25
C TRP A 311 -10.60 4.93 13.00
N GLY A 312 -10.92 5.94 12.19
CA GLY A 312 -9.93 6.92 11.75
C GLY A 312 -8.82 6.27 10.90
N LEU A 313 -9.10 5.19 10.18
CA LEU A 313 -8.15 4.60 9.24
C LEU A 313 -8.49 5.06 7.82
N GLY A 314 -7.69 6.00 7.32
CA GLY A 314 -7.91 6.69 6.05
C GLY A 314 -6.99 6.19 4.94
N LEU A 315 -7.40 6.38 3.68
CA LEU A 315 -6.55 6.10 2.51
C LEU A 315 -6.19 7.42 1.82
N VAL A 316 -4.97 7.53 1.33
CA VAL A 316 -4.52 8.56 0.39
C VAL A 316 -3.94 7.83 -0.82
N LEU A 317 -4.66 7.85 -1.95
CA LEU A 317 -4.32 7.08 -3.14
C LEU A 317 -3.75 8.01 -4.21
N ALA A 318 -2.46 7.90 -4.51
CA ALA A 318 -1.83 8.67 -5.58
C ALA A 318 -1.89 7.89 -6.89
N SER A 319 -2.61 8.39 -7.89
CA SER A 319 -2.90 7.68 -9.12
C SER A 319 -2.76 8.58 -10.35
N GLN A 320 -2.50 8.00 -11.52
CA GLN A 320 -2.43 8.78 -12.76
C GLN A 320 -3.82 9.11 -13.29
N ARG A 321 -4.72 8.12 -13.24
CA ARG A 321 -6.11 8.21 -13.70
C ARG A 321 -7.07 7.87 -12.56
N TRP A 322 -8.30 8.33 -12.69
CA TRP A 322 -9.34 8.04 -11.70
C TRP A 322 -10.05 6.73 -12.00
N VAL A 323 -10.67 6.59 -13.18
CA VAL A 323 -11.53 5.44 -13.48
C VAL A 323 -10.74 4.16 -13.75
N ALA A 324 -9.65 4.26 -14.51
CA ALA A 324 -8.90 3.10 -15.00
C ALA A 324 -8.04 2.44 -13.90
N ASP A 325 -7.61 3.23 -12.93
CA ASP A 325 -6.55 2.85 -12.00
C ASP A 325 -7.08 2.44 -10.61
N LEU A 326 -8.33 2.79 -10.29
CA LEU A 326 -8.91 2.54 -8.97
C LEU A 326 -10.13 1.62 -9.06
N ASP A 327 -10.13 0.57 -8.23
CA ASP A 327 -11.24 -0.37 -8.11
C ASP A 327 -12.55 0.38 -7.78
N PRO A 328 -13.68 0.05 -8.44
CA PRO A 328 -14.96 0.72 -8.19
C PRO A 328 -15.41 0.68 -6.72
N GLY A 329 -15.11 -0.40 -6.00
CA GLY A 329 -15.39 -0.55 -4.58
C GLY A 329 -14.58 0.40 -3.69
N ILE A 330 -13.39 0.79 -4.12
CA ILE A 330 -12.57 1.81 -3.47
C ILE A 330 -13.13 3.19 -3.83
N ARG A 331 -13.29 3.49 -5.12
CA ARG A 331 -13.77 4.79 -5.62
C ARG A 331 -15.10 5.21 -5.02
N ALA A 332 -16.04 4.28 -4.87
CA ALA A 332 -17.36 4.54 -4.30
C ALA A 332 -17.33 5.05 -2.84
N ASN A 333 -16.20 4.91 -2.14
CA ASN A 333 -16.04 5.33 -0.75
C ASN A 333 -15.08 6.53 -0.58
N VAL A 334 -14.41 6.97 -1.64
CA VAL A 334 -13.57 8.17 -1.61
C VAL A 334 -14.47 9.41 -1.60
N ASN A 335 -14.26 10.32 -0.64
CA ASN A 335 -15.09 11.54 -0.51
C ASN A 335 -14.32 12.82 -0.80
N SER A 336 -13.02 12.74 -1.04
CA SER A 336 -12.20 13.89 -1.45
C SER A 336 -11.32 13.50 -2.62
N VAL A 337 -11.31 14.35 -3.64
CA VAL A 337 -10.48 14.16 -4.84
C VAL A 337 -9.68 15.43 -5.04
N VAL A 338 -8.37 15.28 -5.12
CA VAL A 338 -7.44 16.34 -5.47
C VAL A 338 -6.88 16.00 -6.85
N PHE A 339 -7.10 16.84 -7.86
CA PHE A 339 -6.69 16.49 -9.21
C PHE A 339 -6.09 17.65 -9.98
N SER A 340 -5.06 17.35 -10.78
CA SER A 340 -4.47 18.28 -11.75
C SER A 340 -5.11 18.04 -13.13
N SER A 341 -4.47 18.48 -14.22
CA SER A 341 -4.99 18.28 -15.58
C SER A 341 -5.26 16.78 -15.83
N LEU A 342 -6.51 16.48 -16.18
CA LEU A 342 -6.99 15.12 -16.43
C LEU A 342 -6.97 14.87 -17.94
N GLN A 343 -6.34 13.77 -18.36
CA GLN A 343 -6.22 13.44 -19.79
C GLN A 343 -7.51 12.88 -20.40
N ALA A 344 -8.43 12.38 -19.57
CA ALA A 344 -9.63 11.69 -20.01
C ALA A 344 -10.91 12.39 -19.51
N SER A 345 -11.80 12.76 -20.43
CA SER A 345 -13.12 13.34 -20.10
C SER A 345 -13.95 12.44 -19.18
N THR A 346 -13.81 11.12 -19.33
CA THR A 346 -14.48 10.12 -18.48
C THR A 346 -14.06 10.22 -17.01
N ASP A 347 -12.83 10.65 -16.73
CA ASP A 347 -12.36 10.80 -15.35
C ASP A 347 -13.07 11.99 -14.69
N LEU A 348 -13.19 13.13 -15.37
CA LEU A 348 -13.90 14.30 -14.85
C LEU A 348 -15.40 14.01 -14.62
N GLU A 349 -16.04 13.32 -15.58
CA GLU A 349 -17.44 12.90 -15.46
C GLU A 349 -17.66 12.00 -14.24
N ASP A 350 -16.77 11.02 -14.01
CA ASP A 350 -16.92 10.08 -12.90
C ASP A 350 -16.56 10.71 -11.55
N ILE A 351 -15.52 11.56 -11.50
CA ILE A 351 -15.23 12.40 -10.33
C ILE A 351 -16.46 13.27 -10.00
N GLY A 352 -17.15 13.80 -11.02
CA GLY A 352 -18.38 14.56 -10.88
C GLY A 352 -19.54 13.81 -10.21
N ARG A 353 -19.50 12.48 -10.17
CA ARG A 353 -20.47 11.63 -9.44
C ARG A 353 -20.14 11.52 -7.95
N VAL A 354 -18.90 11.80 -7.58
CA VAL A 354 -18.35 11.66 -6.23
C VAL A 354 -18.33 13.01 -5.53
N VAL A 355 -17.85 14.04 -6.24
CA VAL A 355 -17.70 15.42 -5.75
C VAL A 355 -18.19 16.40 -6.81
N SER A 356 -18.68 17.56 -6.39
CA SER A 356 -19.08 18.60 -7.36
C SER A 356 -17.86 19.10 -8.13
N VAL A 357 -17.89 19.02 -9.46
CA VAL A 357 -16.83 19.53 -10.37
C VAL A 357 -17.28 20.75 -11.20
N SER A 358 -18.39 21.40 -10.82
CA SER A 358 -18.86 22.59 -11.53
C SER A 358 -17.82 23.72 -11.43
N ALA A 359 -17.47 24.35 -12.56
CA ALA A 359 -16.50 25.45 -12.68
C ALA A 359 -15.01 25.04 -12.62
N VAL A 360 -14.70 23.81 -13.03
CA VAL A 360 -13.33 23.33 -13.25
C VAL A 360 -12.88 23.64 -14.67
N ASP A 361 -11.70 24.23 -14.81
CA ASP A 361 -11.00 24.40 -16.10
C ASP A 361 -9.70 23.59 -16.05
N VAL A 362 -9.73 22.37 -16.57
CA VAL A 362 -8.61 21.41 -16.52
C VAL A 362 -7.53 21.68 -17.58
N ASP A 363 -7.84 22.51 -18.59
CA ASP A 363 -6.98 22.71 -19.76
C ASP A 363 -5.83 23.72 -19.49
N VAL A 364 -5.86 24.43 -18.35
CA VAL A 364 -4.96 25.56 -18.03
C VAL A 364 -4.08 25.29 -16.80
N LEU A 365 -4.08 24.07 -16.24
CA LEU A 365 -3.35 23.77 -15.01
C LEU A 365 -1.85 23.57 -15.23
N GLY A 366 -1.03 24.30 -14.46
CA GLY A 366 0.42 24.13 -14.41
C GLY A 366 0.86 22.99 -13.47
N THR A 367 2.16 22.69 -13.46
CA THR A 367 2.75 21.79 -12.46
C THR A 367 2.59 22.39 -11.07
N GLY A 368 2.10 21.60 -10.11
CA GLY A 368 1.81 22.07 -8.76
C GLY A 368 0.41 22.66 -8.58
N ASP A 369 -0.37 22.81 -9.66
CA ASP A 369 -1.76 23.27 -9.59
C ASP A 369 -2.73 22.09 -9.52
N PHE A 370 -3.62 22.12 -8.53
CA PHE A 370 -4.62 21.09 -8.29
C PHE A 370 -5.97 21.69 -7.89
N TYR A 371 -7.06 21.11 -8.36
CA TYR A 371 -8.37 21.31 -7.78
C TYR A 371 -8.55 20.43 -6.56
N VAL A 372 -8.94 21.02 -5.44
CA VAL A 372 -9.32 20.31 -4.21
C VAL A 372 -10.84 20.26 -4.12
N CYS A 373 -11.39 19.04 -4.02
CA CYS A 373 -12.82 18.79 -3.99
C CYS A 373 -13.22 17.87 -2.84
N GLY A 374 -14.51 17.92 -2.48
CA GLY A 374 -15.08 17.05 -1.46
C GLY A 374 -14.82 17.52 -0.04
N LEU A 375 -14.76 16.59 0.91
CA LEU A 375 -14.68 16.91 2.34
C LEU A 375 -13.37 17.60 2.76
N LEU A 376 -12.30 17.46 1.98
CA LEU A 376 -11.02 18.11 2.25
C LEU A 376 -11.10 19.63 2.07
N SER A 377 -11.95 20.09 1.14
CA SER A 377 -12.18 21.52 0.90
C SER A 377 -13.27 22.05 1.85
N PRO A 378 -13.11 23.23 2.45
CA PRO A 378 -14.21 23.89 3.17
C PRO A 378 -15.32 24.40 2.24
N PHE A 379 -15.09 24.39 0.92
CA PHE A 379 -16.03 24.89 -0.07
C PHE A 379 -16.80 23.75 -0.74
N ARG A 380 -18.06 24.04 -1.09
CA ARG A 380 -18.92 23.10 -1.85
C ARG A 380 -18.59 23.02 -3.35
N ARG A 381 -17.64 23.84 -3.80
CA ARG A 381 -17.16 23.87 -5.18
C ARG A 381 -15.66 23.57 -5.21
N PRO A 382 -15.15 23.03 -6.32
CA PRO A 382 -13.72 22.88 -6.54
C PRO A 382 -13.00 24.20 -6.29
N ILE A 383 -11.90 24.14 -5.55
CA ILE A 383 -11.03 25.28 -5.34
C ILE A 383 -9.63 24.95 -5.83
N LEU A 384 -9.02 25.88 -6.54
CA LEU A 384 -7.68 25.73 -7.07
C LEU A 384 -6.65 26.01 -5.97
N VAL A 385 -5.65 25.15 -5.87
CA VAL A 385 -4.50 25.32 -4.98
C VAL A 385 -3.21 25.15 -5.79
N HIS A 386 -2.28 26.08 -5.59
CA HIS A 386 -0.88 25.92 -5.97
C HIS A 386 -0.11 25.41 -4.75
N THR A 387 0.53 24.25 -4.87
CA THR A 387 1.26 23.61 -3.77
C THR A 387 2.42 24.46 -3.28
N PHE A 388 2.72 24.41 -1.97
CA PHE A 388 3.97 24.98 -1.45
C PHE A 388 5.18 24.29 -2.09
N SER A 389 6.26 25.04 -2.33
CA SER A 389 7.49 24.46 -2.89
C SER A 389 8.29 23.62 -1.90
N LYS A 390 8.09 23.84 -0.60
CA LYS A 390 8.85 23.25 0.50
C LYS A 390 7.96 22.51 1.47
N LEU A 391 8.44 21.38 1.98
CA LEU A 391 7.70 20.54 2.93
C LEU A 391 7.51 21.27 4.27
N GLU A 392 8.50 22.05 4.67
CA GLU A 392 8.54 22.78 5.92
C GLU A 392 7.42 23.82 6.00
N ASP A 393 6.96 24.36 4.87
CA ASP A 393 5.85 25.32 4.86
C ASP A 393 4.51 24.65 5.21
N ALA A 394 4.30 23.41 4.75
CA ALA A 394 3.16 22.60 5.16
C ALA A 394 3.28 22.14 6.62
N TYR A 395 4.47 21.72 7.04
CA TYR A 395 4.71 21.25 8.41
C TYR A 395 4.66 22.36 9.47
N ALA A 396 5.08 23.58 9.11
CA ALA A 396 4.99 24.74 9.98
C ALA A 396 3.54 25.24 10.16
N GLY A 397 2.59 24.70 9.39
CA GLY A 397 1.18 25.10 9.44
C GLY A 397 1.02 26.59 9.10
N ARG A 398 1.80 27.11 8.14
CA ARG A 398 1.78 28.53 7.77
C ARG A 398 0.45 28.90 7.12
N GLY A 399 -0.52 29.22 7.96
CA GLY A 399 -1.73 29.97 7.67
C GLY A 399 -1.82 31.28 8.46
N ALA A 400 -0.69 31.74 9.02
CA ALA A 400 -0.59 32.99 9.79
C ALA A 400 -0.10 34.15 8.92
#